data_AF-A0ABC9B1F0-F1
#
_entry.id   AF-A0ABC9B1F0-F1
#
_cell.length_a   1.000
_cell.length_b   1.000
_cell.length_c   1.000
_cell.angle_alpha   90.00
_cell.angle_beta   90.00
_cell.angle_gamma   90.00
#
_symmetry.space_group_name_H-M   'P 1'
#
loop_
_entity.id
_entity.type
_entity.pdbx_description
1 polymer ?
#
loop_
_entity_poly.entity_id
_entity_poly.type
_entity_poly.pdbx_seq_one_letter_code
_entity_poly.pdbx_strand_id
1 'polypeptide(L)'
;MDDEQIALWQPGMISWNVCNYIFHDPKDLAFYQGKLYAVCRSKPRLFALELKEDDCGIIVYHVEHCVTEPCFRHPMQLGIIGGSMSCNIVVWRGLLLLIIRYYGDFYPRSNVRRVKVFALDFSRTPYGVAEIDNISGDCIFVGSGGCKSFPDSLHDTVEGDLIYFVPDDWNPYDRFVYNMRNGSIKPFAAKLLTCNFDVPEEIVDFPVWLFLSSDAAEQI
;
A
#
# COMPACT_ATOMS: atom_id res chain seq x y z
N MET A 1 -14.43 -0.15 21.89
CA MET A 1 -13.08 -0.36 21.35
C MET A 1 -13.31 -1.47 20.37
N ASP A 2 -13.41 -1.12 19.10
CA ASP A 2 -13.86 -2.06 18.09
C ASP A 2 -12.70 -3.00 17.78
N ASP A 3 -12.95 -4.31 17.91
CA ASP A 3 -11.99 -5.33 17.52
C ASP A 3 -11.86 -5.27 16.00
N GLU A 4 -10.69 -4.87 15.50
CA GLU A 4 -10.41 -4.94 14.06
C GLU A 4 -10.32 -6.42 13.64
N GLN A 5 -10.90 -6.71 12.48
CA GLN A 5 -10.99 -8.06 11.94
C GLN A 5 -10.28 -8.14 10.60
N ILE A 6 -9.55 -9.23 10.38
CA ILE A 6 -8.94 -9.54 9.09
C ILE A 6 -9.83 -10.57 8.40
N ALA A 7 -10.44 -10.18 7.28
CA ALA A 7 -11.16 -11.10 6.41
C ALA A 7 -10.24 -11.65 5.31
N LEU A 8 -10.21 -12.97 5.17
CA LEU A 8 -9.36 -13.70 4.23
C LEU A 8 -10.23 -14.47 3.24
N TRP A 9 -9.82 -14.42 1.97
CA TRP A 9 -10.42 -15.15 0.87
C TRP A 9 -9.34 -15.70 -0.06
N GLN A 10 -9.45 -16.98 -0.39
CA GLN A 10 -8.56 -17.68 -1.30
C GLN A 10 -9.38 -18.38 -2.41
N PRO A 11 -8.79 -18.62 -3.59
CA PRO A 11 -9.45 -19.39 -4.64
C PRO A 11 -9.94 -20.75 -4.11
N GLY A 12 -11.22 -21.05 -4.31
CA GLY A 12 -11.85 -22.30 -3.85
C GLY A 12 -12.56 -22.20 -2.49
N MET A 13 -12.45 -21.07 -1.77
CA MET A 13 -13.24 -20.84 -0.57
C MET A 13 -14.71 -20.56 -0.92
N ILE A 14 -15.63 -20.97 -0.04
CA ILE A 14 -17.09 -20.77 -0.16
C ILE A 14 -17.64 -19.70 0.80
N SER A 15 -16.81 -19.26 1.75
CA SER A 15 -17.12 -18.21 2.73
C SER A 15 -15.84 -17.51 3.17
N TRP A 16 -15.94 -16.26 3.62
CA TRP A 16 -14.81 -15.52 4.20
C TRP A 16 -14.36 -16.17 5.52
N ASN A 17 -13.05 -16.29 5.70
CA ASN A 17 -12.49 -16.58 7.02
C ASN A 17 -12.15 -15.28 7.73
N VAL A 18 -12.62 -15.11 8.96
CA VAL A 18 -12.47 -13.85 9.70
C VAL A 18 -11.66 -14.10 10.95
N CYS A 19 -10.50 -13.44 11.06
CA CYS A 19 -9.62 -13.51 12.20
C CYS A 19 -9.79 -12.25 13.06
N ASN A 20 -10.05 -12.40 14.36
CA ASN A 20 -9.97 -11.27 15.29
C ASN A 20 -8.50 -10.97 15.60
N TYR A 21 -8.04 -9.77 15.26
CA TYR A 21 -6.71 -9.31 15.64
C TYR A 21 -6.68 -7.80 15.82
N ILE A 22 -6.28 -7.36 17.01
CA ILE A 22 -6.29 -5.94 17.35
C ILE A 22 -5.05 -5.26 16.75
N PHE A 23 -5.26 -4.39 15.76
CA PHE A 23 -4.28 -3.35 15.44
C PHE A 23 -4.67 -2.04 16.14
N HIS A 24 -3.65 -1.27 16.56
CA HIS A 24 -3.85 0.04 17.19
C HIS A 24 -3.66 1.23 16.24
N ASP A 25 -3.32 0.99 14.97
CA ASP A 25 -3.07 2.03 13.95
C ASP A 25 -3.49 1.47 12.58
N PRO A 26 -4.01 2.29 11.65
CA PRO A 26 -4.33 1.87 10.28
C PRO A 26 -3.16 1.15 9.61
N LYS A 27 -3.45 0.04 8.93
CA LYS A 27 -2.46 -0.82 8.29
C LYS A 27 -2.60 -0.86 6.78
N ASP A 28 -1.50 -1.11 6.11
CA ASP A 28 -1.49 -1.68 4.77
C ASP A 28 -0.97 -3.11 4.84
N LEU A 29 -1.49 -3.99 3.99
CA LEU A 29 -1.33 -5.44 4.08
C LEU A 29 -0.82 -6.02 2.75
N ALA A 30 0.08 -7.00 2.83
CA ALA A 30 0.53 -7.76 1.67
C ALA A 30 0.87 -9.20 2.05
N PHE A 31 0.43 -10.16 1.23
CA PHE A 31 0.84 -11.55 1.37
C PHE A 31 2.16 -11.78 0.63
N TYR A 32 3.19 -12.27 1.33
CA TYR A 32 4.52 -12.46 0.77
C TYR A 32 5.17 -13.70 1.39
N GLN A 33 5.69 -14.60 0.54
CA GLN A 33 6.40 -15.82 0.96
C GLN A 33 5.67 -16.66 2.04
N GLY A 34 4.33 -16.75 1.94
CA GLY A 34 3.53 -17.57 2.86
C GLY A 34 3.15 -16.87 4.18
N LYS A 35 3.58 -15.63 4.41
CA LYS A 35 3.21 -14.82 5.58
C LYS A 35 2.39 -13.60 5.16
N LEU A 36 1.52 -13.14 6.06
CA LEU A 36 0.82 -11.87 5.89
C LEU A 36 1.64 -10.77 6.55
N TYR A 37 2.12 -9.81 5.78
CA TYR A 37 2.84 -8.65 6.30
C TYR A 37 1.89 -7.48 6.51
N ALA A 38 2.11 -6.73 7.58
CA ALA A 38 1.37 -5.52 7.91
C ALA A 38 2.34 -4.38 8.22
N VAL A 39 2.09 -3.19 7.70
CA VAL A 39 2.83 -1.97 8.06
C VAL A 39 1.92 -0.94 8.71
N CYS A 40 2.36 -0.30 9.80
CA CYS A 40 1.66 0.89 10.29
C CYS A 40 1.73 2.02 9.25
N ARG A 41 0.62 2.66 8.91
CA ARG A 41 0.67 3.80 7.98
C ARG A 41 1.49 4.95 8.55
N SER A 42 1.28 5.33 9.81
CA SER A 42 1.92 6.49 10.43
C SER A 42 3.39 6.30 10.85
N LYS A 43 3.88 5.06 10.87
CA LYS A 43 5.22 4.69 11.37
C LYS A 43 5.77 3.54 10.55
N PRO A 44 7.07 3.47 10.26
CA PRO A 44 7.66 2.41 9.47
C PRO A 44 7.90 1.16 10.35
N ARG A 45 6.83 0.63 10.95
CA ARG A 45 6.82 -0.58 11.76
C ARG A 45 6.18 -1.69 10.96
N LEU A 46 6.97 -2.72 10.67
CA LEU A 46 6.55 -3.89 9.91
C LEU A 46 6.29 -5.05 10.87
N PHE A 47 5.24 -5.81 10.59
CA PHE A 47 4.87 -7.02 11.32
C PHE A 47 4.68 -8.15 10.32
N ALA A 48 5.13 -9.35 10.68
CA ALA A 48 4.80 -10.58 9.99
C ALA A 48 3.80 -11.36 10.83
N LEU A 49 2.64 -11.63 10.25
CA LEU A 49 1.57 -12.42 10.84
C LEU A 49 1.64 -13.82 10.23
N GLU A 50 1.88 -14.80 11.09
CA GLU A 50 1.81 -16.20 10.73
C GLU A 50 0.38 -16.68 10.94
N LEU A 51 -0.24 -17.06 9.83
CA LEU A 51 -1.60 -17.58 9.81
C LEU A 51 -1.54 -19.09 9.94
N LYS A 52 -2.44 -19.64 10.76
CA LYS A 52 -2.63 -21.08 10.93
C LYS A 52 -4.11 -21.41 10.78
N GLU A 53 -4.41 -22.54 10.18
CA GLU A 53 -5.77 -23.07 10.13
C GLU A 53 -6.00 -24.02 11.32
N ASP A 54 -7.13 -23.87 11.99
CA ASP A 54 -7.64 -24.76 13.03
C ASP A 54 -9.11 -25.12 12.77
N ASP A 55 -9.73 -25.86 13.68
CA ASP A 55 -11.12 -26.33 13.56
C ASP A 55 -12.15 -25.17 13.47
N CYS A 56 -11.76 -23.95 13.84
CA CYS A 56 -12.58 -22.75 13.84
C CYS A 56 -12.29 -21.82 12.64
N GLY A 57 -11.34 -22.17 11.77
CA GLY A 57 -10.97 -21.40 10.59
C GLY A 57 -9.51 -20.94 10.62
N ILE A 58 -9.21 -19.81 9.98
CA ILE A 58 -7.87 -19.23 10.00
C ILE A 58 -7.73 -18.38 11.27
N ILE A 59 -6.59 -18.50 11.95
CA ILE A 59 -6.21 -17.68 13.10
C ILE A 59 -4.84 -17.05 12.88
N VAL A 60 -4.59 -15.92 13.54
CA VAL A 60 -3.25 -15.36 13.68
C VAL A 60 -2.55 -16.11 14.82
N TYR A 61 -1.67 -17.03 14.49
CA TYR A 61 -0.98 -17.89 15.45
C TYR A 61 0.23 -17.19 16.09
N HIS A 62 0.97 -16.41 15.30
CA HIS A 62 2.13 -15.68 15.77
C HIS A 62 2.25 -14.33 15.07
N VAL A 63 2.72 -13.33 15.82
CA VAL A 63 3.04 -12.01 15.28
C VAL A 63 4.46 -11.65 15.64
N GLU A 64 5.27 -11.50 14.60
CA GLU A 64 6.66 -11.08 14.69
C GLU A 64 6.76 -9.58 14.37
N HIS A 65 7.38 -8.80 15.27
CA HIS A 65 7.75 -7.42 14.95
C HIS A 65 9.07 -7.43 14.16
N CYS A 66 8.98 -7.12 12.87
CA CYS A 66 10.08 -7.17 11.93
C CYS A 66 11.04 -5.99 12.16
N VAL A 67 12.18 -6.25 12.79
CA VAL A 67 13.21 -5.22 13.00
C VAL A 67 14.00 -5.03 11.71
N THR A 68 13.90 -3.84 11.12
CA THR A 68 14.66 -3.43 9.94
C THR A 68 15.87 -2.59 10.32
N GLU A 69 16.88 -2.51 9.45
CA GLU A 69 17.96 -1.53 9.58
C GLU A 69 17.41 -0.09 9.75
N PRO A 70 18.11 0.82 10.46
CA PRO A 70 17.60 2.14 10.90
C PRO A 70 17.40 3.19 9.77
N CYS A 71 16.95 2.77 8.60
CA CYS A 71 16.81 3.61 7.42
C CYS A 71 15.57 4.52 7.47
N PHE A 72 14.60 4.21 8.33
CA PHE A 72 13.29 4.85 8.32
C PHE A 72 13.12 5.86 9.46
N ARG A 73 13.86 6.96 9.41
CA ARG A 73 13.71 8.02 10.43
C ARG A 73 12.40 8.78 10.25
N HIS A 74 11.64 8.87 11.33
CA HIS A 74 10.41 9.65 11.36
C HIS A 74 10.74 11.15 11.24
N PRO A 75 9.95 11.98 10.52
CA PRO A 75 10.18 13.44 10.45
C PRO A 75 10.41 14.11 11.81
N MET A 76 9.65 13.71 12.83
CA MET A 76 9.86 14.17 14.20
C MET A 76 11.25 13.83 14.77
N GLN A 77 11.81 12.66 14.44
CA GLN A 77 13.18 12.29 14.83
C GLN A 77 14.23 13.10 14.06
N LEU A 78 13.85 13.71 12.93
CA LEU A 78 14.68 14.62 12.14
C LEU A 78 14.45 16.09 12.52
N GLY A 79 13.68 16.37 13.58
CA GLY A 79 13.38 17.73 14.03
C GLY A 79 12.44 18.52 13.12
N ILE A 80 11.76 17.84 12.19
CA ILE A 80 10.80 18.48 11.27
C ILE A 80 9.47 18.66 12.02
N ILE A 81 9.24 19.87 12.51
CA ILE A 81 8.00 20.25 13.20
C ILE A 81 6.82 20.11 12.22
N GLY A 82 5.76 19.43 12.63
CA GLY A 82 4.58 19.16 11.79
C GLY A 82 4.80 18.10 10.72
N GLY A 83 6.01 17.55 10.56
CA GLY A 83 6.29 16.51 9.59
C GLY A 83 5.58 15.20 9.93
N SER A 84 4.89 14.64 8.94
CA SER A 84 4.24 13.32 9.03
C SER A 84 4.73 12.40 7.91
N MET A 85 4.45 11.11 8.06
CA MET A 85 4.70 10.12 7.02
C MET A 85 3.54 9.16 6.86
N SER A 86 3.47 8.55 5.69
CA SER A 86 2.56 7.44 5.40
C SER A 86 3.33 6.29 4.77
N CYS A 87 3.10 5.07 5.24
CA CYS A 87 3.78 3.86 4.82
C CYS A 87 2.79 2.89 4.16
N ASN A 88 3.25 2.25 3.09
CA ASN A 88 2.50 1.25 2.32
C ASN A 88 3.42 0.09 1.93
N ILE A 89 2.86 -1.09 1.69
CA ILE A 89 3.61 -2.27 1.25
C ILE A 89 2.99 -2.90 0.02
N VAL A 90 3.85 -3.36 -0.89
CA VAL A 90 3.41 -4.01 -2.14
C VAL A 90 4.39 -5.10 -2.54
N VAL A 91 3.87 -6.22 -3.05
CA VAL A 91 4.72 -7.23 -3.68
C VAL A 91 4.94 -6.84 -5.13
N TRP A 92 6.20 -6.74 -5.55
CA TRP A 92 6.62 -6.44 -6.91
C TRP A 92 7.72 -7.41 -7.34
N ARG A 93 7.51 -8.16 -8.43
CA ARG A 93 8.48 -9.12 -9.00
C ARG A 93 9.15 -10.05 -7.98
N GLY A 94 8.37 -10.54 -7.02
CA GLY A 94 8.87 -11.44 -5.97
C GLY A 94 9.66 -10.75 -4.85
N LEU A 95 9.65 -9.41 -4.79
CA LEU A 95 10.18 -8.60 -3.69
C LEU A 95 9.02 -7.96 -2.93
N LEU A 96 9.16 -7.81 -1.62
CA LEU A 96 8.27 -6.98 -0.83
C LEU A 96 8.86 -5.57 -0.73
N LEU A 97 8.13 -4.59 -1.26
CA LEU A 97 8.52 -3.18 -1.24
C LEU A 97 7.81 -2.45 -0.11
N LEU A 98 8.55 -1.58 0.57
CA LEU A 98 8.04 -0.58 1.50
C LEU A 98 8.09 0.80 0.83
N ILE A 99 6.93 1.43 0.71
CA ILE A 99 6.77 2.78 0.15
C ILE A 99 6.55 3.74 1.33
N ILE A 100 7.35 4.79 1.42
CA ILE A 100 7.25 5.83 2.45
C ILE A 100 7.03 7.19 1.79
N ARG A 101 5.89 7.81 2.10
CA ARG A 101 5.56 9.18 1.75
C ARG A 101 5.91 10.09 2.91
N TYR A 102 6.64 11.17 2.62
CA TYR A 102 6.98 12.22 3.59
C TYR A 102 6.20 13.47 3.24
N TYR A 103 5.49 14.04 4.21
CA TYR A 103 4.69 15.24 4.02
C TYR A 103 5.33 16.45 4.71
N GLY A 104 5.11 17.63 4.13
CA GLY A 104 5.42 18.91 4.77
C GLY A 104 4.18 19.49 5.44
N ASP A 105 4.37 20.15 6.58
CA ASP A 105 3.34 20.83 7.38
C ASP A 105 2.32 19.92 8.08
N PHE A 106 1.54 20.52 9.00
CA PHE A 106 0.52 19.82 9.77
C PHE A 106 -0.64 19.34 8.88
N TYR A 107 -1.00 18.06 9.07
CA TYR A 107 -2.20 17.41 8.54
C TYR A 107 -3.46 18.28 8.72
N PRO A 108 -4.44 18.30 7.79
CA PRO A 108 -4.68 17.41 6.65
C PRO A 108 -4.34 18.01 5.27
N ARG A 109 -3.63 19.15 5.20
CA ARG A 109 -3.31 19.85 3.92
C ARG A 109 -1.85 19.71 3.51
N SER A 110 -1.22 18.63 3.95
CA SER A 110 0.22 18.45 3.85
C SER A 110 0.62 17.97 2.47
N ASN A 111 1.48 18.71 1.77
CA ASN A 111 1.96 18.32 0.45
C ASN A 111 3.05 17.24 0.57
N VAL A 112 2.99 16.21 -0.28
CA VAL A 112 4.05 15.20 -0.36
C VAL A 112 5.33 15.88 -0.83
N ARG A 113 6.36 15.81 0.01
CA ARG A 113 7.70 16.37 -0.24
C ARG A 113 8.62 15.35 -0.87
N ARG A 114 8.46 14.09 -0.49
CA ARG A 114 9.32 13.01 -0.97
C ARG A 114 8.59 11.68 -0.86
N VAL A 115 8.80 10.82 -1.85
CA VAL A 115 8.49 9.40 -1.78
C VAL A 115 9.81 8.63 -1.78
N LYS A 116 9.90 7.60 -0.95
CA LYS A 116 11.01 6.64 -0.96
C LYS A 116 10.46 5.24 -1.07
N VAL A 117 11.14 4.38 -1.81
CA VAL A 117 10.76 2.98 -1.98
C VAL A 117 11.94 2.11 -1.62
N PHE A 118 11.69 1.09 -0.81
CA PHE A 118 12.72 0.17 -0.33
C PHE A 118 12.33 -1.27 -0.61
N ALA A 119 13.22 -2.05 -1.21
CA ALA A 119 13.11 -3.50 -1.21
C ALA A 119 13.55 -4.05 0.15
N LEU A 120 12.71 -4.90 0.74
CA LEU A 120 12.99 -5.57 2.00
C LEU A 120 13.77 -6.88 1.75
N ASP A 121 14.84 -7.05 2.50
CA ASP A 121 15.70 -8.23 2.47
C ASP A 121 15.61 -8.98 3.81
N PHE A 122 14.92 -10.12 3.77
CA PHE A 122 14.67 -10.97 4.94
C PHE A 122 15.81 -11.97 5.22
N SER A 123 16.93 -11.92 4.50
CA SER A 123 18.02 -12.90 4.63
C SER A 123 18.92 -12.70 5.87
N ARG A 124 18.78 -11.57 6.57
CA ARG A 124 19.63 -11.17 7.70
C ARG A 124 18.81 -10.51 8.81
N THR A 125 19.35 -10.47 10.02
CA THR A 125 18.70 -9.79 11.18
C THR A 125 19.63 -8.72 11.74
N PRO A 126 19.22 -7.44 11.84
CA PRO A 126 17.94 -6.88 11.38
C PRO A 126 17.76 -7.01 9.86
N TYR A 127 16.50 -7.03 9.40
CA TYR A 127 16.19 -7.16 7.98
C TYR A 127 16.82 -6.02 7.19
N GLY A 128 17.46 -6.40 6.09
CA GLY A 128 18.09 -5.48 5.18
C GLY A 128 17.06 -4.66 4.43
N VAL A 129 17.46 -3.45 4.05
CA VAL A 129 16.62 -2.56 3.26
C VAL A 129 17.46 -1.90 2.18
N ALA A 130 17.01 -1.97 0.93
CA ALA A 130 17.69 -1.38 -0.20
C ALA A 130 16.76 -0.35 -0.86
N GLU A 131 17.16 0.91 -0.91
CA GLU A 131 16.42 1.94 -1.64
C GLU A 131 16.47 1.63 -3.14
N ILE A 132 15.32 1.67 -3.80
CA ILE A 132 15.20 1.51 -5.24
C ILE A 132 14.68 2.79 -5.88
N ASP A 133 15.18 3.10 -7.08
CA ASP A 133 14.89 4.33 -7.83
C ASP A 133 14.15 4.06 -9.15
N ASN A 134 13.83 2.80 -9.44
CA ASN A 134 13.03 2.39 -10.59
C ASN A 134 12.28 1.08 -10.27
N ILE A 135 11.23 0.80 -11.04
CA ILE A 135 10.42 -0.41 -10.97
C ILE A 135 10.39 -1.11 -12.33
N SER A 136 11.49 -1.01 -13.10
CA SER A 136 11.71 -1.69 -14.38
C SER A 136 10.60 -1.47 -15.41
N GLY A 137 10.06 -0.25 -15.47
CA GLY A 137 8.94 0.12 -16.32
C GLY A 137 7.57 -0.23 -15.74
N ASP A 138 7.47 -1.08 -14.73
CA ASP A 138 6.18 -1.45 -14.13
C ASP A 138 5.50 -0.24 -13.47
N CYS A 139 4.26 -0.45 -13.04
CA CYS A 139 3.48 0.55 -12.32
C CYS A 139 2.97 0.01 -11.00
N ILE A 140 2.84 0.89 -10.00
CA ILE A 140 2.28 0.56 -8.69
C ILE A 140 1.08 1.47 -8.40
N PHE A 141 -0.01 0.89 -7.92
CA PHE A 141 -1.16 1.60 -7.40
C PHE A 141 -1.22 1.47 -5.88
N VAL A 142 -1.49 2.59 -5.20
CA VAL A 142 -1.57 2.71 -3.74
C VAL A 142 -2.88 3.38 -3.36
N GLY A 143 -3.75 2.69 -2.62
CA GLY A 143 -5.05 3.20 -2.16
C GLY A 143 -5.51 2.63 -0.81
N SER A 144 -6.76 2.92 -0.40
CA SER A 144 -7.36 2.42 0.85
C SER A 144 -7.46 0.90 0.88
N GLY A 145 -7.91 0.28 -0.23
CA GLY A 145 -7.98 -1.18 -0.39
C GLY A 145 -6.64 -1.92 -0.50
N GLY A 146 -5.52 -1.22 -0.33
CA GLY A 146 -4.16 -1.76 -0.36
C GLY A 146 -3.41 -1.44 -1.66
N CYS A 147 -2.23 -2.04 -1.80
CA CYS A 147 -1.35 -1.77 -2.94
C CYS A 147 -1.25 -2.94 -3.92
N LYS A 148 -1.00 -2.61 -5.20
CA LYS A 148 -0.77 -3.58 -6.27
C LYS A 148 0.27 -3.08 -7.28
N SER A 149 1.10 -4.00 -7.77
CA SER A 149 2.03 -3.75 -8.88
C SER A 149 1.56 -4.45 -10.15
N PHE A 150 1.76 -3.81 -11.31
CA PHE A 150 1.39 -4.35 -12.61
C PHE A 150 2.50 -4.11 -13.63
N PRO A 151 2.76 -5.06 -14.54
CA PRO A 151 3.65 -4.82 -15.67
C PRO A 151 3.10 -3.73 -16.60
N ASP A 152 3.99 -2.91 -17.14
CA ASP A 152 3.66 -1.86 -18.12
C ASP A 152 3.03 -2.43 -19.39
N SER A 153 3.45 -3.64 -19.77
CA SER A 153 3.03 -4.33 -20.98
C SER A 153 1.55 -4.71 -21.02
N LEU A 154 0.79 -4.47 -19.94
CA LEU A 154 -0.67 -4.63 -19.97
C LEU A 154 -1.40 -3.40 -20.56
N HIS A 155 -0.74 -2.23 -20.67
CA HIS A 155 -1.41 -1.00 -21.07
C HIS A 155 -0.52 -0.09 -21.93
N ASP A 156 -0.82 0.01 -23.23
CA ASP A 156 -0.09 0.83 -24.22
C ASP A 156 -0.04 2.35 -23.91
N THR A 157 -0.77 2.81 -22.89
CA THR A 157 -0.94 4.23 -22.55
C THR A 157 -0.29 4.65 -21.24
N VAL A 158 0.38 3.73 -20.54
CA VAL A 158 0.96 4.02 -19.23
C VAL A 158 2.44 4.39 -19.39
N GLU A 159 2.84 5.54 -18.85
CA GLU A 159 4.26 5.84 -18.69
C GLU A 159 4.80 4.87 -17.62
N GLY A 160 5.78 4.04 -17.97
CA GLY A 160 6.38 3.13 -17.00
C GLY A 160 7.19 3.83 -15.89
N ASP A 161 7.46 3.10 -14.80
CA ASP A 161 8.16 3.59 -13.59
C ASP A 161 7.37 4.65 -12.78
N LEU A 162 6.06 4.49 -12.72
CA LEU A 162 5.15 5.38 -12.02
C LEU A 162 4.48 4.70 -10.81
N ILE A 163 4.30 5.49 -9.75
CA ILE A 163 3.48 5.13 -8.59
C ILE A 163 2.28 6.05 -8.53
N TYR A 164 1.10 5.45 -8.61
CA TYR A 164 -0.19 6.10 -8.59
C TYR A 164 -0.76 6.07 -7.18
N PHE A 165 -0.86 7.24 -6.56
CA PHE A 165 -1.53 7.40 -5.28
C PHE A 165 -2.96 7.89 -5.55
N VAL A 166 -3.93 7.11 -5.09
CA VAL A 166 -5.35 7.46 -5.13
C VAL A 166 -5.82 7.90 -3.74
N PRO A 167 -6.86 8.75 -3.67
CA PRO A 167 -7.48 9.11 -2.39
C PRO A 167 -7.79 7.86 -1.56
N ASP A 168 -7.50 7.93 -0.27
CA ASP A 168 -7.86 6.89 0.69
C ASP A 168 -8.61 7.51 1.87
N ASP A 169 -9.30 6.69 2.65
CA ASP A 169 -10.17 7.14 3.77
C ASP A 169 -9.40 7.91 4.84
N TRP A 170 -8.11 7.65 4.95
CA TRP A 170 -7.25 8.31 5.93
C TRP A 170 -6.74 9.63 5.38
N ASN A 171 -6.30 9.66 4.12
CA ASN A 171 -5.75 10.80 3.41
C ASN A 171 -6.43 10.99 2.04
N PRO A 172 -7.61 11.65 2.03
CA PRO A 172 -8.37 11.86 0.79
C PRO A 172 -7.67 12.81 -0.19
N TYR A 173 -6.60 13.47 0.23
CA TYR A 173 -5.82 14.41 -0.58
C TYR A 173 -4.63 13.76 -1.29
N ASP A 174 -4.33 12.48 -1.04
CA ASP A 174 -3.25 11.74 -1.71
C ASP A 174 -3.63 11.35 -3.14
N ARG A 175 -3.75 12.37 -3.99
CA ARG A 175 -4.13 12.24 -5.40
C ARG A 175 -3.01 12.74 -6.30
N PHE A 176 -1.99 11.92 -6.48
CA PHE A 176 -0.82 12.29 -7.27
C PHE A 176 -0.14 11.08 -7.90
N VAL A 177 0.71 11.37 -8.88
CA VAL A 177 1.57 10.39 -9.54
C VAL A 177 3.01 10.75 -9.18
N TYR A 178 3.75 9.76 -8.70
CA TYR A 178 5.18 9.87 -8.45
C TYR A 178 5.94 9.16 -9.55
N ASN A 179 6.89 9.86 -10.17
CA ASN A 179 7.79 9.28 -11.16
C ASN A 179 9.07 8.82 -10.47
N MET A 180 9.31 7.51 -10.46
CA MET A 180 10.47 6.92 -9.80
C MET A 180 11.79 7.40 -10.43
N ARG A 181 11.84 7.56 -11.76
CA ARG A 181 13.06 7.88 -12.50
C ARG A 181 13.64 9.26 -12.18
N ASN A 182 12.77 10.26 -11.98
CA ASN A 182 13.21 11.66 -11.80
C ASN A 182 12.69 12.29 -10.49
N GLY A 183 11.94 11.53 -9.68
CA GLY A 183 11.37 11.99 -8.42
C GLY A 183 10.30 13.07 -8.55
N SER A 184 9.79 13.33 -9.77
CA SER A 184 8.76 14.35 -9.96
C SER A 184 7.40 13.87 -9.44
N ILE A 185 6.67 14.81 -8.87
CA ILE A 185 5.29 14.62 -8.41
C ILE A 185 4.39 15.43 -9.34
N LYS A 186 3.40 14.78 -9.94
CA LYS A 186 2.38 15.44 -10.76
C LYS A 186 1.00 15.15 -10.19
N PRO A 187 0.03 16.07 -10.29
CA PRO A 187 -1.35 15.76 -9.95
C PRO A 187 -1.84 14.56 -10.76
N PHE A 188 -2.66 13.71 -10.15
CA PHE A 188 -3.27 12.58 -10.86
C PHE A 188 -4.24 13.10 -11.92
N ALA A 189 -3.82 13.05 -13.19
CA ALA A 189 -4.53 13.59 -14.34
C ALA A 189 -5.68 12.67 -14.75
N ALA A 190 -6.71 12.58 -13.91
CA ALA A 190 -7.91 11.84 -14.25
C ALA A 190 -9.13 12.74 -14.25
N LYS A 191 -9.74 12.85 -15.43
CA LYS A 191 -11.19 13.09 -15.57
C LYS A 191 -12.03 11.90 -15.03
N LEU A 192 -11.41 10.84 -14.51
CA LEU A 192 -12.06 9.58 -14.08
C LEU A 192 -12.76 9.62 -12.70
N LEU A 193 -12.86 10.78 -12.04
CA LEU A 193 -13.61 10.91 -10.77
C LEU A 193 -14.87 11.77 -10.87
N THR A 194 -15.34 12.12 -12.08
CA THR A 194 -16.74 12.56 -12.25
C THR A 194 -17.63 11.37 -12.57
N CYS A 195 -17.50 10.31 -11.79
CA CYS A 195 -18.64 9.44 -11.58
C CYS A 195 -19.46 10.17 -10.51
N ASN A 196 -20.55 10.81 -10.90
CA ASN A 196 -21.58 11.23 -9.95
C ASN A 196 -22.12 9.95 -9.30
N PHE A 197 -21.47 9.51 -8.23
CA PHE A 197 -22.04 8.52 -7.34
C PHE A 197 -22.95 9.32 -6.41
N ASP A 198 -24.26 9.19 -6.59
CA ASP A 198 -25.28 9.59 -5.62
C ASP A 198 -25.21 8.66 -4.38
N VAL A 199 -24.02 8.53 -3.79
CA VAL A 199 -23.78 7.78 -2.57
C VAL A 199 -23.43 8.80 -1.50
N PRO A 200 -24.11 8.79 -0.33
CA PRO A 200 -23.80 9.68 0.77
C PRO A 200 -22.31 9.60 1.14
N GLU A 201 -21.68 10.74 1.42
CA GLU A 201 -20.26 10.90 1.78
C GLU A 201 -19.78 10.02 2.96
N GLU A 202 -20.68 9.28 3.62
CA GLU A 202 -20.41 8.44 4.79
C GLU A 202 -19.99 6.99 4.46
N ILE A 203 -20.04 6.55 3.20
CA ILE A 203 -19.57 5.22 2.80
C ILE A 203 -18.67 5.36 1.57
N VAL A 204 -17.41 5.67 1.81
CA VAL A 204 -16.39 5.75 0.77
C VAL A 204 -15.28 4.74 0.99
N ASP A 205 -15.59 3.57 1.55
CA ASP A 205 -14.70 2.41 1.48
C ASP A 205 -14.44 2.11 0.00
N PHE A 206 -13.32 2.60 -0.54
CA PHE A 206 -12.93 2.45 -1.93
C PHE A 206 -12.08 1.18 -2.10
N PRO A 207 -12.64 0.02 -2.51
CA PRO A 207 -11.82 -0.99 -3.13
C PRO A 207 -11.50 -0.52 -4.55
N VAL A 208 -10.40 0.21 -4.74
CA VAL A 208 -9.92 0.56 -6.08
C VAL A 208 -9.27 -0.68 -6.71
N TRP A 209 -10.10 -1.53 -7.30
CA TRP A 209 -9.66 -2.47 -8.33
C TRP A 209 -10.04 -1.87 -9.68
N LEU A 210 -9.15 -1.04 -10.23
CA LEU A 210 -9.26 -0.59 -11.62
C LEU A 210 -8.99 -1.80 -12.53
N PHE A 211 -10.02 -2.53 -12.90
CA PHE A 211 -9.98 -3.25 -14.18
C PHE A 211 -10.17 -2.20 -15.26
N LEU A 212 -9.09 -1.82 -15.95
CA LEU A 212 -9.24 -1.18 -17.24
C LEU A 212 -9.80 -2.25 -18.19
N SER A 213 -11.09 -2.15 -18.50
CA SER A 213 -11.76 -2.96 -19.51
C SER A 213 -10.95 -2.92 -20.80
N SER A 214 -10.51 -4.10 -21.29
CA SER A 214 -10.04 -4.24 -22.66
C SER A 214 -11.25 -4.32 -23.59
N ASP A 215 -11.94 -3.20 -23.80
CA ASP A 215 -12.92 -3.11 -24.89
C ASP A 215 -12.18 -2.90 -26.21
N ALA A 216 -11.62 -3.98 -26.74
CA ALA A 216 -11.34 -4.15 -28.17
C ALA A 216 -11.04 -5.62 -28.50
N ALA A 217 -11.94 -6.55 -28.13
CA ALA A 217 -11.92 -7.89 -28.72
C ALA A 217 -13.33 -8.49 -28.73
N GLU A 218 -14.20 -7.95 -29.60
CA GLU A 218 -15.28 -8.73 -30.22
C GLU A 218 -15.90 -7.93 -31.37
N GLN A 219 -15.30 -8.03 -32.57
CA GLN A 219 -16.02 -8.06 -33.85
C GLN A 219 -15.17 -8.85 -34.86
N ILE A 220 -15.48 -10.14 -35.00
CA ILE A 220 -15.86 -10.89 -36.23
C ILE A 220 -16.00 -12.37 -35.83
#